data_AF-A0A8T6PDT8-F1
#
_entry.id   AF-A0A8T6PDT8-F1
#
_cell.length_a   1.000
_cell.length_b   1.000
_cell.length_c   1.000
_cell.angle_alpha   90.00
_cell.angle_beta   90.00
_cell.angle_gamma   90.00
#
_symmetry.space_group_name_H-M   'P 1'
#
loop_
_entity.id
_entity.type
_entity.pdbx_description
1 polymer ?
#
loop_
_entity_poly.entity_id
_entity_poly.type
_entity_poly.pdbx_seq_one_letter_code
_entity_poly.pdbx_strand_id
1 'polypeptide(L)'
;MDLLHQHMLMSDLKLDYLRDKALELYDYCLAEGHPAYITQFIERQLAATPPPLSLLEMLADEMQQRLVTLRENHFDLREKIVKVFSQQYQFDITPLVPADQLEAYHRVDAQAILNYASRQGVQLSTHEQDQLSRIITVSRDTARQLQSDIKLTANIHQMLLDWLYALSIRTVRNESLVIGLTGDHADIVH
;
A
#
# COMPACT_ATOMS: atom_id res chain seq x y z
N MET A 1 13.64 -5.22 -40.41
CA MET A 1 13.57 -4.52 -39.11
C MET A 1 12.66 -3.31 -39.31
N ASP A 2 11.89 -2.90 -38.29
CA ASP A 2 11.28 -1.55 -38.16
C ASP A 2 9.85 -1.27 -38.65
N LEU A 3 8.91 -2.19 -38.40
CA LEU A 3 7.52 -1.77 -38.08
C LEU A 3 7.03 -2.49 -36.83
N LEU A 4 7.30 -3.80 -36.73
CA LEU A 4 7.08 -4.58 -35.51
C LEU A 4 7.92 -4.08 -34.33
N HIS A 5 9.19 -3.75 -34.58
CA HIS A 5 10.08 -3.22 -33.54
C HIS A 5 9.65 -1.81 -33.10
N GLN A 6 9.21 -0.96 -34.05
CA GLN A 6 8.72 0.38 -33.75
C GLN A 6 7.37 0.34 -33.01
N HIS A 7 6.46 -0.56 -33.37
CA HIS A 7 5.19 -0.75 -32.66
C HIS A 7 5.38 -1.32 -31.25
N MET A 8 6.33 -2.26 -31.08
CA MET A 8 6.68 -2.83 -29.79
C MET A 8 7.35 -1.80 -28.85
N LEU A 9 8.28 -0.99 -29.38
CA LEU A 9 8.86 0.13 -28.63
C LEU A 9 7.80 1.18 -28.25
N MET A 10 6.82 1.45 -29.11
CA MET A 10 5.72 2.38 -28.81
C MET A 10 4.72 1.81 -27.78
N SER A 11 4.51 0.48 -27.74
CA SER A 11 3.67 -0.14 -26.70
C SER A 11 4.34 -0.10 -25.33
N ASP A 12 5.66 -0.32 -25.27
CA ASP A 12 6.43 -0.32 -24.02
C ASP A 12 6.51 1.10 -23.44
N LEU A 13 6.81 2.11 -24.27
CA LEU A 13 6.82 3.52 -23.86
C LEU A 13 5.46 3.99 -23.34
N LYS A 14 4.36 3.53 -23.94
CA LYS A 14 3.01 3.85 -23.48
C LYS A 14 2.71 3.21 -22.13
N LEU A 15 3.16 1.98 -21.92
CA LEU A 15 2.97 1.23 -20.69
C LEU A 15 3.77 1.84 -19.53
N ASP A 16 5.03 2.23 -19.76
CA ASP A 16 5.83 2.98 -18.79
C ASP A 16 5.18 4.32 -18.42
N TYR A 17 4.71 5.08 -19.42
CA TYR A 17 4.01 6.35 -19.16
C TYR A 17 2.76 6.16 -18.28
N LEU A 18 1.97 5.11 -18.53
CA LEU A 18 0.78 4.81 -17.73
C LEU A 18 1.13 4.38 -16.31
N ARG A 19 2.21 3.62 -16.13
CA ARG A 19 2.73 3.23 -14.81
C ARG A 19 3.16 4.47 -14.03
N ASP A 20 4.02 5.31 -14.61
CA ASP A 20 4.56 6.50 -13.93
C ASP A 20 3.44 7.46 -13.53
N LYS A 21 2.45 7.65 -14.42
CA LYS A 21 1.26 8.46 -14.12
C LYS A 21 0.41 7.86 -13.00
N ALA A 22 0.23 6.54 -12.97
CA ALA A 22 -0.48 5.89 -11.89
C ALA A 22 0.26 6.08 -10.57
N LEU A 23 1.58 5.94 -10.54
CA LEU A 23 2.38 6.17 -9.33
C LEU A 23 2.29 7.61 -8.83
N GLU A 24 2.30 8.60 -9.72
CA GLU A 24 2.07 10.00 -9.37
C GLU A 24 0.67 10.19 -8.72
N LEU A 25 -0.37 9.59 -9.30
CA LEU A 25 -1.73 9.65 -8.75
C LEU A 25 -1.87 8.92 -7.42
N TYR A 26 -1.10 7.85 -7.21
CA TYR A 26 -1.01 7.18 -5.91
C TYR A 26 -0.40 8.11 -4.86
N ASP A 27 0.65 8.86 -5.19
CA ASP A 27 1.26 9.81 -4.25
C ASP A 27 0.26 10.92 -3.87
N TYR A 28 -0.58 11.39 -4.81
CA TYR A 28 -1.71 12.27 -4.48
C TYR A 28 -2.77 11.61 -3.59
N CYS A 29 -3.03 10.31 -3.77
CA CYS A 29 -3.94 9.58 -2.88
C CYS A 29 -3.39 9.55 -1.44
N LEU A 30 -2.09 9.34 -1.25
CA LEU A 30 -1.46 9.39 0.08
C LEU A 30 -1.59 10.78 0.71
N ALA A 31 -1.31 11.83 -0.06
CA ALA A 31 -1.39 13.20 0.43
C ALA A 31 -2.83 13.60 0.85
N GLU A 32 -3.84 13.21 0.08
CA GLU A 32 -5.25 13.55 0.35
C GLU A 32 -5.97 12.51 1.23
N GLY A 33 -5.34 11.35 1.50
CA GLY A 33 -5.89 10.30 2.37
C GLY A 33 -7.04 9.49 1.77
N HIS A 34 -7.21 9.47 0.44
CA HIS A 34 -8.30 8.72 -0.21
C HIS A 34 -7.91 8.19 -1.61
N PRO A 35 -8.52 7.08 -2.10
CA PRO A 35 -8.09 6.41 -3.33
C PRO A 35 -8.61 7.03 -4.64
N ALA A 36 -9.34 8.15 -4.57
CA ALA A 36 -10.14 8.66 -5.69
C ALA A 36 -9.36 8.88 -6.99
N TYR A 37 -8.12 9.37 -6.93
CA TYR A 37 -7.33 9.66 -8.14
C TYR A 37 -6.99 8.39 -8.92
N ILE A 38 -6.57 7.34 -8.22
CA ILE A 38 -6.28 6.03 -8.82
C ILE A 38 -7.56 5.37 -9.32
N THR A 39 -8.64 5.40 -8.54
CA THR A 39 -9.94 4.84 -8.97
C THR A 39 -10.43 5.50 -10.26
N GLN A 40 -10.45 6.84 -10.32
CA GLN A 40 -10.84 7.57 -11.52
C GLN A 40 -9.91 7.30 -12.71
N PHE A 41 -8.62 7.12 -12.46
CA PHE A 41 -7.68 6.77 -13.52
C PHE A 41 -8.02 5.42 -14.16
N ILE A 42 -8.25 4.39 -13.35
CA ILE A 42 -8.63 3.06 -13.83
C ILE A 42 -9.98 3.10 -14.56
N GLU A 43 -10.98 3.78 -14.00
CA GLU A 43 -12.30 3.94 -14.63
C GLU A 43 -12.21 4.61 -16.01
N ARG A 44 -11.38 5.66 -16.14
CA ARG A 44 -11.15 6.33 -17.44
C ARG A 44 -10.48 5.41 -18.44
N GLN A 45 -9.53 4.56 -18.02
CA GLN A 45 -8.95 3.55 -18.90
C GLN A 45 -10.05 2.58 -19.36
N LEU A 46 -10.84 2.03 -18.45
CA LEU A 46 -11.92 1.09 -18.77
C LEU A 46 -12.96 1.67 -19.76
N ALA A 47 -13.30 2.95 -19.63
CA ALA A 47 -14.26 3.63 -20.51
C ALA A 47 -13.72 3.88 -21.92
N ALA A 48 -12.42 4.17 -22.06
CA ALA A 48 -11.80 4.50 -23.35
C ALA A 48 -11.20 3.27 -24.04
N THR A 49 -10.28 2.59 -23.38
CA THR A 49 -9.63 1.36 -23.84
C THR A 49 -9.11 0.63 -22.60
N PRO A 50 -9.63 -0.59 -22.29
CA PRO A 50 -9.23 -1.31 -21.09
C PRO A 50 -7.70 -1.35 -20.92
N PRO A 51 -7.19 -1.13 -19.70
CA PRO A 51 -5.76 -1.16 -19.47
C PRO A 51 -5.22 -2.56 -19.77
N PRO A 52 -4.00 -2.68 -20.32
CA PRO A 52 -3.39 -3.99 -20.51
C PRO A 52 -3.23 -4.68 -19.14
N LEU A 53 -3.44 -6.00 -19.10
CA LEU A 53 -3.34 -6.77 -17.85
C LEU A 53 -1.96 -6.61 -17.20
N SER A 54 -0.90 -6.54 -18.01
CA SER A 54 0.47 -6.31 -17.55
C SER A 54 0.64 -5.00 -16.78
N LEU A 55 -0.11 -3.94 -17.12
CA LEU A 55 -0.10 -2.69 -16.33
C LEU A 55 -0.70 -2.91 -14.94
N LEU A 56 -1.82 -3.62 -14.85
CA LEU A 56 -2.46 -3.90 -13.57
C LEU A 56 -1.62 -4.82 -12.69
N GLU A 57 -0.95 -5.82 -13.28
CA GLU A 57 0.00 -6.70 -12.59
C GLU A 57 1.17 -5.91 -12.00
N MET A 58 1.83 -5.08 -12.82
CA MET A 58 2.93 -4.24 -12.35
C MET A 58 2.50 -3.31 -11.21
N LEU A 59 1.36 -2.63 -11.36
CA LEU A 59 0.86 -1.73 -10.32
C LEU A 59 0.49 -2.49 -9.05
N ALA A 60 -0.08 -3.69 -9.16
CA ALA A 60 -0.38 -4.53 -8.00
C ALA A 60 0.92 -4.93 -7.27
N ASP A 61 1.93 -5.39 -8.01
CA ASP A 61 3.23 -5.74 -7.45
C ASP A 61 3.91 -4.55 -6.76
N GLU A 62 3.85 -3.36 -7.37
CA GLU A 62 4.39 -2.13 -6.79
C GLU A 62 3.65 -1.74 -5.50
N MET A 63 2.32 -1.82 -5.48
CA MET A 63 1.54 -1.54 -4.27
C MET A 63 1.84 -2.57 -3.17
N GLN A 64 2.02 -3.83 -3.52
CA GLN A 64 2.39 -4.88 -2.58
C GLN A 64 3.79 -4.63 -1.98
N GLN A 65 4.77 -4.24 -2.80
CA GLN A 65 6.11 -3.87 -2.33
C GLN A 65 6.06 -2.66 -1.40
N ARG A 66 5.35 -1.59 -1.78
CA ARG A 66 5.17 -0.41 -0.93
C ARG A 66 4.48 -0.75 0.40
N LEU A 67 3.50 -1.66 0.39
CA LEU A 67 2.82 -2.13 1.59
C LEU A 67 3.77 -2.85 2.56
N VAL A 68 4.71 -3.66 2.04
CA VAL A 68 5.76 -4.29 2.84
C VAL A 68 6.63 -3.21 3.50
N THR A 69 7.15 -2.27 2.73
CA THR A 69 7.98 -1.17 3.24
C THR A 69 7.26 -0.33 4.29
N LEU A 70 5.98 -0.02 4.09
CA LEU A 70 5.19 0.74 5.08
C LEU A 70 5.03 -0.02 6.40
N ARG A 71 4.83 -1.34 6.34
CA ARG A 71 4.73 -2.19 7.54
C ARG A 71 6.06 -2.29 8.27
N GLU A 72 7.16 -2.43 7.54
CA GLU A 72 8.52 -2.39 8.09
C GLU A 72 8.79 -1.06 8.78
N ASN A 73 8.50 0.07 8.12
CA ASN A 73 8.64 1.40 8.70
C ASN A 73 7.81 1.56 9.99
N HIS A 74 6.60 0.98 10.05
CA HIS A 74 5.76 1.02 11.23
C HIS A 74 6.34 0.19 12.39
N PHE A 75 6.89 -0.98 12.10
CA PHE A 75 7.62 -1.81 13.07
C PHE A 75 8.88 -1.10 13.57
N ASP A 76 9.70 -0.55 12.67
CA ASP A 76 10.94 0.15 12.99
C ASP A 76 10.69 1.39 13.84
N LEU A 77 9.61 2.13 13.58
CA LEU A 77 9.19 3.24 14.43
C LEU A 77 8.93 2.76 15.87
N ARG A 78 8.17 1.67 16.04
CA ARG A 78 7.91 1.09 17.37
C ARG A 78 9.21 0.67 18.05
N GLU A 79 10.08 -0.05 17.35
CA GLU A 79 11.37 -0.51 17.89
C GLU A 79 12.27 0.65 18.32
N LYS A 80 12.35 1.69 17.49
CA LYS A 80 13.12 2.90 17.81
C LYS A 80 12.62 3.55 19.09
N ILE A 81 11.31 3.67 19.25
CA ILE A 81 10.72 4.29 20.44
C ILE A 81 10.95 3.41 21.67
N VAL A 82 10.69 2.11 21.60
CA VAL A 82 10.99 1.19 22.71
C VAL A 82 12.45 1.26 23.14
N LYS A 83 13.39 1.30 22.17
CA LYS A 83 14.82 1.46 22.45
C LYS A 83 15.15 2.79 23.14
N VAL A 84 14.54 3.90 22.73
CA VAL A 84 14.71 5.20 23.40
C VAL A 84 14.33 5.09 24.87
N PHE A 85 13.15 4.53 25.17
CA PHE A 85 12.69 4.34 26.55
C PHE A 85 13.61 3.42 27.37
N SER A 86 13.99 2.27 26.82
CA SER A 86 14.81 1.30 27.55
C SER A 86 16.25 1.78 27.75
N GLN A 87 16.84 2.47 26.77
CA GLN A 87 18.26 2.86 26.79
C GLN A 87 18.49 4.20 27.48
N GLN A 88 17.60 5.18 27.29
CA GLN A 88 17.79 6.54 27.82
C GLN A 88 17.09 6.74 29.17
N TYR A 89 15.94 6.10 29.37
CA TYR A 89 15.09 6.31 30.55
C TYR A 89 14.98 5.06 31.43
N GLN A 90 15.65 3.96 31.05
CA GLN A 90 15.78 2.73 31.84
C GLN A 90 14.44 2.03 32.18
N PHE A 91 13.41 2.17 31.33
CA PHE A 91 12.18 1.40 31.48
C PHE A 91 11.63 0.88 30.15
N ASP A 92 10.99 -0.29 30.21
CA ASP A 92 10.46 -0.98 29.04
C ASP A 92 8.97 -0.69 28.83
N ILE A 93 8.64 -0.08 27.69
CA ILE A 93 7.26 0.20 27.28
C ILE A 93 6.65 -0.92 26.44
N THR A 94 7.38 -2.00 26.15
CA THR A 94 6.88 -3.13 25.34
C THR A 94 5.49 -3.65 25.75
N PRO A 95 5.14 -3.74 27.04
CA PRO A 95 3.81 -4.18 27.46
C PRO A 95 2.67 -3.23 27.02
N LEU A 96 2.97 -1.96 26.79
CA LEU A 96 2.00 -0.97 26.31
C LEU A 96 1.92 -0.91 24.78
N VAL A 97 2.99 -1.29 24.10
CA VAL A 97 3.14 -1.23 22.65
C VAL A 97 3.66 -2.57 22.11
N PRO A 98 2.88 -3.65 22.22
CA PRO A 98 3.37 -4.97 21.85
C PRO A 98 3.51 -5.10 20.33
N ALA A 99 4.51 -5.87 19.88
CA ALA A 99 4.89 -5.95 18.47
C ALA A 99 3.83 -6.62 17.57
N ASP A 100 2.95 -7.43 18.15
CA ASP A 100 1.82 -8.08 17.48
C ASP A 100 0.60 -7.16 17.32
N GLN A 101 0.60 -5.97 17.94
CA GLN A 101 -0.51 -5.00 17.89
C GLN A 101 -0.06 -3.63 17.38
N LEU A 102 0.84 -3.58 16.40
CA LEU A 102 1.31 -2.34 15.80
C LEU A 102 0.18 -1.44 15.32
N GLU A 103 -0.89 -2.02 14.77
CA GLU A 103 -2.05 -1.26 14.31
C GLU A 103 -2.76 -0.45 15.42
N ALA A 104 -2.55 -0.80 16.69
CA ALA A 104 -3.08 -0.07 17.84
C ALA A 104 -2.09 0.94 18.43
N TYR A 105 -0.84 0.99 17.96
CA TYR A 105 0.21 1.83 18.54
C TYR A 105 -0.18 3.32 18.60
N HIS A 106 -0.81 3.83 17.54
CA HIS A 106 -1.29 5.22 17.46
C HIS A 106 -2.38 5.59 18.50
N ARG A 107 -2.90 4.61 19.25
CA ARG A 107 -3.89 4.79 20.33
C ARG A 107 -3.25 4.94 21.70
N VAL A 108 -1.96 4.65 21.84
CA VAL A 108 -1.26 4.78 23.12
C VAL A 108 -1.03 6.25 23.42
N ASP A 109 -1.52 6.66 24.59
CA ASP A 109 -1.43 8.04 25.05
C ASP A 109 -0.16 8.30 25.86
N ALA A 110 0.38 9.52 25.76
CA ALA A 110 1.58 9.91 26.50
C ALA A 110 1.38 9.79 28.01
N GLN A 111 0.20 10.16 28.52
CA GLN A 111 -0.09 10.06 29.94
C GLN A 111 -0.13 8.61 30.41
N ALA A 112 -0.59 7.67 29.57
CA ALA A 112 -0.60 6.25 29.89
C ALA A 112 0.82 5.71 30.08
N ILE A 113 1.77 6.11 29.21
CA ILE A 113 3.18 5.74 29.31
C ILE A 113 3.83 6.35 30.56
N LEU A 114 3.59 7.64 30.84
CA LEU A 114 4.14 8.29 32.04
C LEU A 114 3.59 7.68 33.33
N ASN A 115 2.29 7.36 33.38
CA ASN A 115 1.68 6.68 34.52
C ASN A 115 2.27 5.28 34.71
N TYR A 116 2.54 4.58 33.61
CA TYR A 116 3.21 3.28 33.66
C TYR A 116 4.65 3.40 34.18
N ALA A 117 5.42 4.38 33.72
CA ALA A 117 6.78 4.64 34.23
C ALA A 117 6.78 4.91 35.74
N SER A 118 5.83 5.73 36.22
CA SER A 118 5.67 6.01 37.65
C SER A 118 5.35 4.75 38.46
N ARG A 119 4.49 3.86 37.94
CA ARG A 119 4.19 2.56 38.59
C ARG A 119 5.38 1.61 38.62
N GLN A 120 6.31 1.73 37.67
CA GLN A 120 7.58 1.00 37.64
C GLN A 120 8.64 1.62 38.55
N GLY A 121 8.31 2.69 39.30
CA GLY A 121 9.24 3.37 40.20
C GLY A 121 10.23 4.29 39.51
N VAL A 122 10.04 4.59 38.22
CA VAL A 122 10.88 5.53 37.47
C VAL A 122 10.57 6.95 37.93
N GLN A 123 11.58 7.66 38.41
CA GLN A 123 11.47 9.07 38.78
C GLN A 123 11.96 9.94 37.63
N LEU A 124 11.02 10.52 36.89
CA LEU A 124 11.30 11.46 35.81
C LEU A 124 11.16 12.88 36.32
N SER A 125 12.14 13.72 36.05
CA SER A 125 12.03 15.17 36.23
C SER A 125 10.95 15.75 35.31
N THR A 126 10.43 16.94 35.65
CA THR A 126 9.43 17.63 34.81
C THR A 126 9.92 17.83 33.37
N HIS A 127 11.20 18.17 33.20
CA HIS A 127 11.80 18.32 31.88
C HIS A 127 11.82 17.00 31.08
N GLU A 128 12.16 15.88 31.70
CA GLU A 128 12.13 14.56 31.05
C GLU A 128 10.70 14.14 30.69
N GLN A 129 9.72 14.42 31.56
CA GLN A 129 8.31 14.15 31.28
C GLN A 129 7.82 14.96 30.05
N ASP A 130 8.21 16.23 29.96
CA ASP A 130 7.87 17.08 28.80
C ASP A 130 8.52 16.57 27.51
N GLN A 131 9.81 16.18 27.58
CA GLN A 131 10.53 15.61 26.43
C GLN A 131 9.89 14.30 25.96
N LEU A 132 9.60 13.38 26.89
CA LEU A 132 8.96 12.10 26.58
C LEU A 132 7.56 12.31 25.99
N SER A 133 6.78 13.22 26.54
CA SER A 133 5.45 13.54 26.01
C SER A 133 5.51 14.01 24.56
N ARG A 134 6.49 14.84 24.21
CA ARG A 134 6.72 15.27 22.82
C ARG A 134 7.14 14.11 21.93
N ILE A 135 8.08 13.28 22.37
CA ILE A 135 8.55 12.11 21.61
C ILE A 135 7.37 11.17 21.32
N ILE A 136 6.56 10.85 22.34
CA ILE A 136 5.39 9.98 22.20
C ILE A 136 4.35 10.62 21.26
N THR A 137 4.10 11.91 21.37
CA THR A 137 3.11 12.60 20.52
C THR A 137 3.53 12.53 19.05
N VAL A 138 4.78 12.87 18.75
CA VAL A 138 5.32 12.81 17.39
C VAL A 138 5.32 11.37 16.86
N SER A 139 5.73 10.40 17.67
CA SER A 139 5.75 9.00 17.24
C SER A 139 4.34 8.45 17.01
N ARG A 140 3.38 8.82 17.86
CA ARG A 140 1.97 8.45 17.73
C ARG A 140 1.36 9.02 16.46
N ASP A 141 1.63 10.28 16.14
CA ASP A 141 1.12 10.92 14.93
C ASP A 141 1.74 10.31 13.68
N THR A 142 3.04 10.00 13.72
CA THR A 142 3.72 9.26 12.65
C THR A 142 3.14 7.86 12.46
N ALA A 143 2.90 7.12 13.55
CA ALA A 143 2.25 5.81 13.52
C ALA A 143 0.82 5.87 12.97
N ARG A 144 0.08 6.94 13.29
CA ARG A 144 -1.26 7.18 12.74
C ARG A 144 -1.21 7.37 11.22
N GLN A 145 -0.27 8.18 10.74
CA GLN A 145 -0.08 8.40 9.31
C GLN A 145 0.30 7.10 8.60
N LEU A 146 1.33 6.39 9.08
CA LEU A 146 1.73 5.10 8.51
C LEU A 146 0.57 4.10 8.49
N GLN A 147 -0.22 4.03 9.56
CA GLN A 147 -1.39 3.15 9.61
C GLN A 147 -2.48 3.54 8.60
N SER A 148 -2.65 4.83 8.34
CA SER A 148 -3.56 5.35 7.31
C SER A 148 -3.05 4.96 5.93
N ASP A 149 -1.77 5.20 5.65
CA ASP A 149 -1.13 4.88 4.37
C ASP A 149 -1.19 3.38 4.10
N ILE A 150 -0.86 2.53 5.08
CA ILE A 150 -0.98 1.06 4.98
C ILE A 150 -2.39 0.65 4.55
N LYS A 151 -3.43 1.24 5.16
CA LYS A 151 -4.82 0.92 4.81
C LYS A 151 -5.17 1.37 3.41
N LEU A 152 -4.76 2.58 3.04
CA LEU A 152 -5.03 3.14 1.72
C LEU A 152 -4.33 2.33 0.63
N THR A 153 -3.04 2.03 0.78
CA THR A 153 -2.26 1.21 -0.15
C THR A 153 -2.85 -0.19 -0.27
N ALA A 154 -3.24 -0.82 0.84
CA ALA A 154 -3.88 -2.14 0.81
C ALA A 154 -5.22 -2.12 0.05
N ASN A 155 -6.03 -1.07 0.24
CA ASN A 155 -7.29 -0.89 -0.48
C ASN A 155 -7.05 -0.71 -2.00
N ILE A 156 -6.06 0.09 -2.38
CA ILE A 156 -5.70 0.29 -3.79
C ILE A 156 -5.18 -1.01 -4.40
N HIS A 157 -4.29 -1.72 -3.70
CA HIS A 157 -3.80 -3.03 -4.13
C HIS A 157 -4.95 -4.02 -4.38
N GLN A 158 -5.88 -4.14 -3.43
CA GLN A 158 -7.03 -5.03 -3.58
C GLN A 158 -7.89 -4.63 -4.80
N MET A 159 -8.15 -3.33 -4.97
CA MET A 159 -8.90 -2.83 -6.12
C MET A 159 -8.21 -3.20 -7.45
N LEU A 160 -6.89 -3.09 -7.54
CA LEU A 160 -6.13 -3.48 -8.74
C LEU A 160 -6.24 -4.99 -9.01
N LEU A 161 -6.14 -5.83 -7.98
CA LEU A 161 -6.33 -7.28 -8.11
C LEU A 161 -7.74 -7.64 -8.57
N ASP A 162 -8.76 -6.98 -8.03
CA ASP A 162 -10.16 -7.20 -8.42
C ASP A 162 -10.37 -6.88 -9.90
N TRP A 163 -9.79 -5.77 -10.38
CA TRP A 163 -9.83 -5.40 -11.79
C TRP A 163 -9.05 -6.36 -12.69
N LEU A 164 -7.86 -6.77 -12.26
CA LEU A 164 -7.05 -7.75 -12.97
C LEU A 164 -7.81 -9.07 -13.14
N TYR A 165 -8.46 -9.54 -12.09
CA TYR A 165 -9.30 -10.74 -12.12
C TYR A 165 -10.51 -10.57 -13.06
N ALA A 166 -11.22 -9.45 -12.95
CA ALA A 166 -12.39 -9.18 -13.79
C ALA A 166 -12.04 -9.11 -15.29
N LEU A 167 -10.92 -8.45 -15.64
CA LEU A 167 -10.49 -8.31 -17.03
C LEU A 167 -9.90 -9.61 -17.60
N SER A 168 -9.14 -10.37 -16.81
CA SER A 168 -8.58 -11.66 -17.28
C SER A 168 -9.68 -12.66 -17.65
N ILE A 169 -10.77 -12.74 -16.88
CA ILE A 169 -11.95 -13.57 -17.23
C ILE A 169 -12.55 -13.13 -18.57
N ARG A 170 -12.65 -11.81 -18.80
CA ARG A 170 -13.21 -11.27 -20.05
C ARG A 170 -12.36 -11.64 -21.25
N THR A 171 -11.04 -11.56 -21.12
CA THR A 171 -10.09 -11.94 -22.18
C THR A 171 -10.24 -13.43 -22.53
N VAL A 172 -10.23 -14.32 -21.55
CA VAL A 172 -10.40 -15.78 -21.75
C VAL A 172 -11.74 -16.10 -22.42
N ARG A 173 -12.84 -15.45 -22.02
CA ARG A 173 -14.15 -15.67 -22.63
C ARG A 173 -14.21 -15.19 -24.08
N ASN A 174 -13.61 -14.05 -24.39
CA ASN A 174 -13.57 -13.53 -25.76
C ASN A 174 -12.72 -14.43 -26.68
N GLU A 175 -11.60 -14.96 -26.18
CA GLU A 175 -10.77 -15.93 -26.93
C GLU A 175 -11.50 -17.26 -27.15
N SER A 176 -12.22 -17.75 -26.14
CA SER A 176 -13.04 -18.97 -26.24
C SER A 176 -14.18 -18.84 -27.27
N LEU A 177 -14.79 -17.65 -27.38
CA LEU A 177 -15.82 -17.36 -28.38
C LEU A 177 -15.26 -17.30 -29.81
N VAL A 178 -14.02 -16.81 -29.99
CA VAL A 178 -13.36 -16.79 -31.30
C VAL A 178 -12.99 -18.20 -31.77
N ILE A 179 -12.57 -19.08 -30.85
CA ILE A 179 -12.29 -20.49 -31.16
C ILE A 179 -13.60 -21.25 -31.45
N GLY A 180 -14.69 -20.95 -30.72
CA GLY A 180 -16.00 -21.56 -30.96
C GLY A 180 -16.63 -21.19 -32.31
N LEU A 181 -16.35 -20.00 -32.86
CA LEU A 181 -16.85 -19.57 -34.18
C LEU A 181 -15.98 -20.03 -35.36
N THR A 182 -14.79 -20.58 -35.09
CA THR A 182 -13.87 -21.10 -36.12
C THR A 182 -13.83 -22.63 -36.17
N GLY A 183 -14.57 -23.32 -35.29
CA GLY A 183 -14.59 -24.77 -35.15
C GLY A 183 -15.76 -25.52 -35.82
N ASP A 184 -16.64 -24.87 -36.59
CA ASP A 184 -17.90 -25.49 -37.08
C ASP A 184 -17.97 -25.68 -38.60
N HIS A 185 -16.82 -25.88 -39.26
CA HIS A 185 -16.75 -26.30 -40.66
C HIS A 185 -15.72 -27.41 -40.89
N ALA A 186 -16.05 -28.61 -40.40
CA ALA A 186 -15.59 -29.85 -41.02
C ALA A 186 -16.62 -30.96 -40.74
N ASP A 187 -17.00 -31.64 -41.82
CA ASP A 187 -17.72 -32.92 -41.90
C ASP A 187 -19.22 -32.87 -42.23
N ILE A 188 -19.52 -32.65 -43.52
CA ILE A 188 -20.44 -33.54 -44.26
C ILE A 188 -19.85 -33.77 -45.66
N VAL A 189 -19.13 -34.88 -45.82
CA VAL A 189 -18.91 -35.53 -47.12
C VAL A 189 -19.91 -36.68 -47.22
N HIS A 190 -20.83 -36.59 -48.16
CA HIS A 190 -21.50 -37.74 -48.78
C HIS A 190 -21.61 -37.50 -50.28
#